data_AF-A0AAU7DH68-F1
#
_entry.id   AF-A0AAU7DH68-F1
#
_cell.length_a   1.000
_cell.length_b   1.000
_cell.length_c   1.000
_cell.angle_alpha   90.00
_cell.angle_beta   90.00
_cell.angle_gamma   90.00
#
_symmetry.space_group_name_H-M   'P 1'
#
loop_
_entity.id
_entity.type
_entity.pdbx_description
1 polymer ?
#
loop_
_entity_poly.entity_id
_entity_poly.type
_entity_poly.pdbx_seq_one_letter_code
_entity_poly.pdbx_strand_id
1 'polypeptide(L)'
;MRKFQYVFMALAVLCFAVPAFADGGSAAINLVPIGAGIGMALAAGLCGLGQGKATASACEALARNPGARGGLMIFLILGLALIESLTLFTLVIILLKVK
;
A
#
# COMPACT_ATOMS: atom_id res chain seq x y z
N MET A 1 -10.86 -28.82 12.75
CA MET A 1 -10.08 -29.31 11.59
C MET A 1 -9.62 -28.20 10.65
N ARG A 2 -10.47 -27.25 10.22
CA ARG A 2 -10.08 -26.15 9.31
C ARG A 2 -8.95 -25.25 9.82
N LYS A 3 -8.91 -24.94 11.12
CA LYS A 3 -7.81 -24.15 11.73
C LYS A 3 -6.45 -24.86 11.65
N PHE A 4 -6.44 -26.19 11.76
CA PHE A 4 -5.24 -27.01 11.64
C PHE A 4 -4.73 -27.06 10.19
N GLN A 5 -5.65 -27.08 9.22
CA GLN A 5 -5.34 -26.98 7.79
C GLN A 5 -4.70 -25.63 7.43
N TYR A 6 -5.17 -24.52 8.02
CA TYR A 6 -4.56 -23.20 7.80
C TYR A 6 -3.15 -23.11 8.38
N VAL A 7 -2.91 -23.69 9.57
CA VAL A 7 -1.57 -23.77 10.17
C VAL A 7 -0.63 -24.63 9.30
N PHE A 8 -1.12 -25.76 8.80
CA PHE A 8 -0.33 -26.65 7.94
C PHE A 8 -0.01 -26.00 6.59
N MET A 9 -0.95 -25.28 5.97
CA MET A 9 -0.67 -24.50 4.75
C MET A 9 0.33 -23.37 4.98
N ALA A 10 0.21 -22.64 6.10
CA ALA A 10 1.16 -21.58 6.44
C ALA A 10 2.58 -22.14 6.65
N LEU A 11 2.70 -23.28 7.33
CA LEU A 11 3.98 -23.95 7.57
C LEU A 11 4.59 -24.51 6.26
N ALA A 12 3.76 -25.05 5.37
CA ALA A 12 4.22 -25.53 4.06
C ALA A 12 4.78 -24.39 3.20
N VAL A 13 4.12 -23.23 3.15
CA VAL A 13 4.62 -22.04 2.44
C VAL A 13 5.96 -21.56 3.02
N LEU A 14 6.12 -21.59 4.34
CA LEU A 14 7.38 -21.25 5.02
C LEU A 14 8.52 -22.21 4.64
N CYS A 15 8.25 -23.52 4.54
CA CYS A 15 9.27 -24.51 4.18
C CYS A 15 9.73 -24.41 2.72
N PHE A 16 8.84 -24.03 1.78
CA PHE A 16 9.20 -23.80 0.38
C PHE A 16 9.99 -22.50 0.15
N ALA A 17 10.00 -21.58 1.12
CA ALA A 17 10.83 -20.36 1.06
C ALA A 17 12.31 -20.62 1.41
N VAL A 18 12.60 -21.68 2.18
CA VAL A 18 13.96 -22.03 2.64
C VAL A 18 14.97 -22.26 1.50
N PRO A 19 14.66 -23.00 0.41
CA PRO A 19 15.63 -23.20 -0.68
C PRO A 19 15.98 -21.93 -1.47
N ALA A 20 15.21 -20.84 -1.36
CA ALA A 20 15.57 -19.57 -1.99
C ALA A 20 16.79 -18.87 -1.34
N PHE A 21 17.26 -19.36 -0.19
CA PHE A 21 18.34 -18.76 0.60
C PHE A 21 19.59 -19.66 0.66
N ALA A 22 19.55 -20.84 0.04
CA ALA A 22 20.57 -21.89 0.18
C ALA A 22 21.57 -22.00 -0.98
N ASP A 23 21.55 -21.08 -1.95
CA ASP A 23 22.46 -21.14 -3.10
C ASP A 23 23.78 -20.39 -2.85
N GLY A 24 24.89 -21.14 -2.80
CA GLY A 24 26.25 -20.67 -2.50
C GLY A 24 27.11 -20.36 -3.73
N GLY A 25 26.52 -20.14 -4.92
CA GLY A 25 27.31 -19.93 -6.14
C GLY A 25 26.70 -19.06 -7.25
N SER A 26 25.44 -18.62 -7.15
CA SER A 26 24.82 -17.78 -8.18
C SER A 26 24.97 -16.30 -7.85
N ALA A 27 25.22 -15.46 -8.86
CA ALA A 27 25.20 -14.00 -8.71
C ALA A 27 23.89 -13.60 -8.02
N ALA A 28 23.99 -12.96 -6.85
CA ALA A 28 22.83 -12.62 -6.03
C ALA A 28 21.79 -11.87 -6.86
N ILE A 29 20.62 -12.48 -7.08
CA ILE A 29 19.54 -11.82 -7.81
C ILE A 29 19.10 -10.60 -6.97
N ASN A 30 19.27 -9.41 -7.54
CA ASN A 30 18.85 -8.18 -6.89
C ASN A 30 17.32 -8.06 -6.95
N LEU A 31 16.66 -8.48 -5.87
CA LEU A 31 15.20 -8.47 -5.72
C LEU A 31 14.64 -7.07 -5.37
N VAL A 32 15.50 -6.07 -5.15
CA VAL A 32 15.08 -4.71 -4.74
C VAL A 32 14.09 -4.06 -5.72
N PRO A 33 14.26 -4.12 -7.06
CA PRO A 33 13.30 -3.50 -7.98
C PRO A 33 11.91 -4.14 -7.93
N ILE A 34 11.85 -5.47 -7.73
CA ILE A 34 10.59 -6.21 -7.61
C ILE A 34 9.88 -5.81 -6.32
N GLY A 35 10.62 -5.79 -5.19
CA GLY A 35 10.08 -5.35 -3.91
C GLY A 35 9.58 -3.90 -3.95
N ALA A 36 10.31 -3.01 -4.63
CA ALA A 36 9.91 -1.63 -4.84
C ALA A 36 8.61 -1.52 -5.65
N GLY A 37 8.49 -2.25 -6.77
CA GLY A 37 7.28 -2.25 -7.58
C GLY A 37 6.04 -2.73 -6.82
N ILE A 38 6.17 -3.83 -6.08
CA ILE A 38 5.08 -4.37 -5.25
C ILE A 38 4.71 -3.40 -4.13
N GLY A 39 5.71 -2.85 -3.42
CA GLY A 39 5.48 -1.88 -2.35
C GLY A 39 4.77 -0.62 -2.85
N MET A 40 5.19 -0.09 -3.99
CA MET A 40 4.55 1.08 -4.61
C MET A 40 3.12 0.79 -5.03
N ALA A 41 2.87 -0.37 -5.67
CA ALA A 41 1.54 -0.76 -6.12
C ALA A 41 0.56 -0.89 -4.94
N LEU A 42 1.00 -1.49 -3.83
CA LEU A 42 0.18 -1.60 -2.62
C LEU A 42 -0.09 -0.22 -1.98
N ALA A 43 0.94 0.60 -1.82
CA ALA A 43 0.79 1.93 -1.23
C ALA A 43 -0.15 2.82 -2.06
N ALA A 44 0.11 2.94 -3.36
CA ALA A 44 -0.72 3.73 -4.27
C ALA A 44 -2.14 3.18 -4.39
N GLY A 45 -2.30 1.85 -4.46
CA GLY A 45 -3.60 1.20 -4.56
C GLY A 45 -4.48 1.45 -3.33
N LEU A 46 -3.93 1.24 -2.13
CA LEU A 46 -4.67 1.44 -0.88
C LEU A 46 -4.98 2.93 -0.63
N CYS A 47 -4.04 3.82 -0.92
CA CYS A 47 -4.27 5.26 -0.81
C CYS A 47 -5.33 5.73 -1.82
N GLY A 48 -5.28 5.25 -3.07
CA GLY A 48 -6.29 5.56 -4.08
C GLY A 48 -7.71 5.14 -3.66
N LEU A 49 -7.86 3.98 -3.00
CA LEU A 49 -9.15 3.58 -2.42
C LEU A 49 -9.62 4.54 -1.31
N GLY A 50 -8.71 4.99 -0.45
CA GLY A 50 -8.99 5.98 0.59
C GLY A 50 -9.42 7.33 0.02
N GLN A 51 -8.67 7.84 -0.96
CA GLN A 51 -8.94 9.10 -1.64
C GLN A 51 -10.25 9.07 -2.43
N GLY A 52 -10.54 7.97 -3.12
CA GLY A 52 -11.79 7.78 -3.85
C GLY A 52 -13.00 7.86 -2.91
N LYS A 53 -12.95 7.17 -1.77
CA LYS A 53 -14.02 7.24 -0.75
C LYS A 53 -14.17 8.63 -0.15
N ALA A 54 -13.05 9.27 0.24
CA ALA A 54 -13.07 10.61 0.81
C ALA A 54 -13.70 11.62 -0.17
N THR A 55 -13.26 11.60 -1.43
CA THR A 55 -13.74 12.52 -2.47
C THR A 55 -15.21 12.26 -2.81
N ALA A 56 -15.65 11.00 -2.91
CA ALA A 56 -17.05 10.67 -3.12
C ALA A 56 -17.94 11.22 -1.99
N SER A 57 -17.55 10.99 -0.73
CA SER A 57 -18.29 11.49 0.44
C SER A 57 -18.33 13.03 0.49
N ALA A 58 -17.27 13.69 0.06
CA ALA A 58 -17.20 15.14 -0.06
C ALA A 58 -18.15 15.67 -1.13
N CYS A 59 -18.25 15.02 -2.29
CA CYS A 59 -19.19 15.38 -3.35
C CYS A 59 -20.65 15.23 -2.88
N GLU A 60 -20.99 14.12 -2.21
CA GLU A 60 -22.33 13.90 -1.66
C GLU A 60 -22.69 14.94 -0.59
N ALA A 61 -21.76 15.23 0.34
CA ALA A 61 -21.97 16.23 1.37
C ALA A 61 -22.14 17.64 0.78
N LEU A 62 -21.36 17.99 -0.23
CA LEU A 62 -21.48 19.27 -0.93
C LEU A 62 -22.79 19.39 -1.70
N ALA A 63 -23.26 18.31 -2.34
CA ALA A 63 -24.55 18.28 -3.03
C ALA A 63 -25.72 18.47 -2.07
N ARG A 64 -25.65 17.90 -0.85
CA ARG A 64 -26.68 18.04 0.19
C ARG A 64 -26.65 19.39 0.90
N ASN A 65 -25.46 19.99 1.05
CA ASN A 65 -25.31 21.30 1.67
C ASN A 65 -24.21 22.13 0.97
N PRO A 66 -24.57 22.87 -0.09
CA PRO A 66 -23.62 23.72 -0.83
C PRO A 66 -22.96 24.81 0.02
N GLY A 67 -23.64 25.26 1.09
CA GLY A 67 -23.12 26.28 2.02
C GLY A 67 -21.95 25.79 2.87
N ALA A 68 -21.75 24.48 3.00
CA ALA A 68 -20.67 23.89 3.79
C ALA A 68 -19.32 23.79 3.03
N ARG A 69 -19.24 24.25 1.77
CA ARG A 69 -18.07 24.10 0.89
C ARG A 69 -16.74 24.50 1.55
N GLY A 70 -16.72 25.63 2.26
CA GLY A 70 -15.49 26.17 2.85
C GLY A 70 -14.87 25.22 3.88
N GLY A 71 -15.65 24.84 4.90
CA GLY A 71 -15.18 23.91 5.93
C GLY A 71 -14.91 22.51 5.39
N LEU A 72 -15.77 22.03 4.48
CA LEU A 72 -15.62 20.73 3.85
C LEU A 72 -14.30 20.60 3.08
N MET A 73 -13.90 21.62 2.31
CA MET A 73 -12.65 21.60 1.56
C MET A 73 -11.41 21.58 2.46
N ILE A 74 -11.44 22.25 3.61
CA ILE A 74 -10.33 22.22 4.57
C ILE A 74 -10.11 20.80 5.08
N PHE A 75 -11.18 20.13 5.53
CA PHE A 75 -11.08 18.75 6.04
C PHE A 75 -10.76 17.75 4.92
N LEU A 76 -11.31 17.95 3.72
CA LEU A 76 -11.01 17.10 2.57
C LEU A 76 -9.53 17.17 2.20
N ILE A 77 -8.98 18.37 2.01
CA ILE A 77 -7.58 18.55 1.63
C ILE A 77 -6.65 18.01 2.72
N LEU A 78 -6.94 18.28 4.00
CA LEU A 78 -6.17 17.73 5.11
C LEU A 78 -6.20 16.19 5.10
N GLY A 79 -7.38 15.60 4.94
CA GLY A 79 -7.54 14.14 4.86
C GLY A 79 -6.80 13.53 3.67
N LEU A 80 -6.94 14.11 2.48
CA LEU A 80 -6.26 13.66 1.27
C LEU A 80 -4.74 13.80 1.40
N ALA A 81 -4.24 14.87 2.01
CA ALA A 81 -2.81 15.08 2.24
C ALA A 81 -2.22 14.02 3.19
N LEU A 82 -2.95 13.67 4.26
CA LEU A 82 -2.52 12.60 5.17
C LEU A 82 -2.53 11.23 4.49
N ILE A 83 -3.55 10.92 3.67
CA ILE A 83 -3.58 9.68 2.90
C ILE A 83 -2.40 9.63 1.92
N GLU A 84 -2.17 10.71 1.17
CA GLU A 84 -1.11 10.78 0.17
C GLU A 84 0.30 10.68 0.77
N SER A 85 0.49 11.15 2.00
CA SER A 85 1.79 11.08 2.69
C SER A 85 2.33 9.64 2.79
N LEU A 86 1.46 8.63 2.91
CA LEU A 86 1.84 7.22 2.96
C LEU A 86 2.45 6.76 1.62
N THR A 87 1.85 7.17 0.51
CA THR A 87 2.34 6.94 -0.85
C THR A 87 3.69 7.64 -1.05
N LEU A 88 3.81 8.90 -0.62
CA LEU A 88 5.04 9.68 -0.78
C LEU A 88 6.20 9.12 0.06
N PHE A 89 5.96 8.66 1.30
CA PHE A 89 7.00 7.99 2.07
C PHE A 89 7.49 6.71 1.41
N THR A 90 6.58 5.94 0.81
CA THR A 90 6.94 4.73 0.05
C THR A 90 7.78 5.10 -1.18
N LEU A 91 7.37 6.13 -1.93
CA LEU A 91 8.11 6.64 -3.09
C LEU A 91 9.52 7.10 -2.70
N VAL A 92 9.66 7.86 -1.62
CA VAL A 92 10.97 8.34 -1.14
C VAL A 92 11.89 7.17 -0.80
N ILE A 93 11.39 6.15 -0.09
CA ILE A 93 12.18 4.96 0.23
C ILE A 93 12.65 4.24 -1.05
N ILE A 94 11.76 4.11 -2.03
CA ILE A 94 12.08 3.48 -3.32
C ILE A 94 13.17 4.27 -4.06
N LEU A 95 13.04 5.59 -4.16
CA LEU A 95 14.06 6.43 -4.81
C LEU A 95 15.43 6.37 -4.12
N LEU A 96 15.45 6.16 -2.80
CA LEU A 96 16.71 6.02 -2.04
C LEU A 96 17.34 4.62 -2.17
N LYS A 97 16.54 3.58 -2.43
CA LYS A 97 16.98 2.18 -2.39
C LYS A 97 17.17 1.55 -3.76
N VAL A 98 16.39 1.95 -4.74
CA VAL A 98 16.54 1.51 -6.13
C VAL A 98 17.56 2.41 -6.79
N LYS A 99 18.68 1.83 -7.20
CA LYS A 99 19.76 2.48 -7.95
C LYS A 99 19.75 2.02 -9.40
#